data_AF-A0A1Q9PRA8-F1
#
_entry.id   AF-A0A1Q9PRA8-F1
#
_cell.length_a   1.000
_cell.length_b   1.000
_cell.length_c   1.000
_cell.angle_alpha   90.00
_cell.angle_beta   90.00
_cell.angle_gamma   90.00
#
_symmetry.space_group_name_H-M   'P 1'
#
loop_
_entity.id
_entity.type
_entity.pdbx_description
1 polymer ?
#
loop_
_entity_poly.entity_id
_entity_poly.type
_entity_poly.pdbx_seq_one_letter_code
_entity_poly.pdbx_strand_id
1 'polypeptide(L)'
;MKKTMLGMAALCLIVLGFSLAQFNQYAAANTEGYENDTSPITPDENDTETKPETKSGWVLEDDKWYFYKDHQLAKGWVEDGSNWYYLDPQTGIMKTGWLEYNKNWYYLEKSGAMKTGWLEYIKKWYYLDKSGAMKTGWVEYNKRWYFLDQTGAMKTGWVLTSNKWYFLNKDGDMKIGWLYQNGKWYFLKPAGDMAIGWYQDSSKKYYYAYSNGAMAVNTRVNGYYVGYTGQWIESTTTPYYLNGVLLVNKHHGLPSTYGGGENPTARDAFEKMKTAANNQGLTLTLTSGYRSYEYQKNLYWRYVSIYGQAEADRFSAYPGYSEHQTGLAFDIGGSNSSAWVNSGFDGTPEAKWLANNAHYYGFILRYPPGKEHITGYMYESWHFRYLGVGLATKVYNSGLTLEEYLGEY
;
A
#
# COMPACT_ATOMS: atom_id res chain seq x y z
N MET A 1 -30.49 -1.95 27.06
CA MET A 1 -31.35 -0.77 27.28
C MET A 1 -31.27 0.12 26.05
N LYS A 2 -32.39 0.27 25.34
CA LYS A 2 -32.56 1.17 24.19
C LYS A 2 -32.61 2.62 24.68
N LYS A 3 -31.90 3.54 24.03
CA LYS A 3 -32.25 4.96 24.01
C LYS A 3 -32.17 5.48 22.57
N THR A 4 -33.33 5.89 22.11
CA THR A 4 -33.69 6.54 20.85
C THR A 4 -33.47 8.06 20.92
N MET A 5 -33.70 8.69 19.76
CA MET A 5 -34.05 10.11 19.50
C MET A 5 -32.88 11.06 19.29
N LEU A 6 -32.94 12.04 18.40
CA LEU A 6 -33.75 12.40 17.22
C LEU A 6 -32.98 13.58 16.58
N GLY A 7 -33.14 13.81 15.28
CA GLY A 7 -32.36 14.80 14.53
C GLY A 7 -32.78 16.26 14.73
N MET A 8 -32.08 17.16 14.04
CA MET A 8 -32.62 18.44 13.59
C MET A 8 -31.73 19.03 12.49
N ALA A 9 -32.35 19.27 11.34
CA ALA A 9 -31.83 20.08 10.25
C ALA A 9 -32.17 21.56 10.52
N ALA A 10 -31.26 22.47 10.20
CA ALA A 10 -31.52 23.90 10.23
C ALA A 10 -31.20 24.52 8.86
N LEU A 11 -32.28 24.98 8.22
CA LEU A 11 -32.32 25.98 7.15
C LEU A 11 -31.68 27.29 7.64
N CYS A 12 -30.95 27.99 6.78
CA CYS A 12 -30.64 29.41 6.98
C CYS A 12 -30.95 30.18 5.69
N LEU A 13 -31.83 31.18 5.82
CA LEU A 13 -32.38 32.01 4.75
C LEU A 13 -32.56 33.42 5.35
N ILE A 14 -31.69 34.37 4.99
CA ILE A 14 -31.82 35.83 5.29
C ILE A 14 -31.14 36.56 4.12
N VAL A 15 -31.90 37.10 3.16
CA VAL A 15 -32.43 38.48 2.97
C VAL A 15 -31.45 39.49 2.34
N LEU A 16 -31.99 40.14 1.31
CA LEU A 16 -31.51 41.19 0.42
C LEU A 16 -31.13 42.51 1.11
N GLY A 17 -30.22 43.25 0.47
CA GLY A 17 -30.03 44.69 0.68
C GLY A 17 -29.57 45.36 -0.63
N PHE A 18 -30.43 46.22 -1.19
CA PHE A 18 -30.20 47.09 -2.34
C PHE A 18 -29.26 48.26 -1.99
N SER A 19 -28.52 48.78 -2.99
CA SER A 19 -28.52 50.23 -3.29
C SER A 19 -28.02 50.52 -4.70
N LEU A 20 -28.86 51.21 -5.48
CA LEU A 20 -28.49 51.94 -6.70
C LEU A 20 -27.86 53.29 -6.31
N ALA A 21 -26.90 53.78 -7.11
CA ALA A 21 -26.60 55.20 -7.23
C ALA A 21 -26.32 55.54 -8.70
N GLN A 22 -27.01 56.59 -9.17
CA GLN A 22 -26.98 57.22 -10.49
C GLN A 22 -25.79 58.17 -10.64
N PHE A 23 -25.37 58.47 -11.89
CA PHE A 23 -25.51 59.78 -12.58
C PHE A 23 -24.77 59.66 -13.95
N ASN A 24 -25.43 59.86 -15.10
CA ASN A 24 -25.61 61.12 -15.86
C ASN A 24 -24.27 61.68 -16.40
N GLN A 25 -24.12 62.26 -17.59
CA GLN A 25 -24.99 62.79 -18.64
C GLN A 25 -24.03 63.27 -19.73
N TYR A 26 -24.44 63.34 -21.00
CA TYR A 26 -24.20 64.53 -21.85
C TYR A 26 -25.16 64.47 -23.04
N ALA A 27 -25.86 65.60 -23.23
CA ALA A 27 -26.80 65.91 -24.28
C ALA A 27 -26.46 67.30 -24.84
N ALA A 28 -26.98 67.59 -26.04
CA ALA A 28 -27.16 68.88 -26.75
C ALA A 28 -26.48 68.84 -28.14
N ALA A 29 -27.02 69.37 -29.24
CA ALA A 29 -28.31 69.97 -29.60
C ALA A 29 -28.30 70.24 -31.14
N ASN A 30 -29.43 70.04 -31.83
CA ASN A 30 -30.20 71.00 -32.66
C ASN A 30 -29.49 72.29 -33.15
N THR A 31 -29.71 72.90 -34.33
CA THR A 31 -30.73 72.82 -35.42
C THR A 31 -30.33 73.80 -36.55
N GLU A 32 -30.81 73.52 -37.77
CA GLU A 32 -31.27 74.44 -38.84
C GLU A 32 -30.31 75.24 -39.74
N GLY A 33 -30.65 75.22 -41.04
CA GLY A 33 -30.15 76.08 -42.11
C GLY A 33 -30.55 75.56 -43.51
N TYR A 34 -31.78 75.86 -43.95
CA TYR A 34 -32.28 75.67 -45.31
C TYR A 34 -31.88 76.87 -46.21
N GLU A 35 -31.51 76.61 -47.47
CA GLU A 35 -31.94 77.45 -48.60
C GLU A 35 -31.89 76.68 -49.93
N ASN A 36 -32.91 76.93 -50.75
CA ASN A 36 -33.32 76.24 -51.97
C ASN A 36 -32.51 76.68 -53.20
N ASP A 37 -32.25 75.75 -54.13
CA ASP A 37 -32.29 76.06 -55.57
C ASP A 37 -32.91 74.89 -56.35
N THR A 38 -33.64 75.23 -57.40
CA THR A 38 -34.79 74.51 -57.95
C THR A 38 -34.53 73.90 -59.33
N SER A 39 -35.13 72.72 -59.53
CA SER A 39 -35.66 72.14 -60.79
C SER A 39 -34.78 71.14 -61.57
N PRO A 40 -35.37 70.13 -62.26
CA PRO A 40 -36.60 69.38 -61.96
C PRO A 40 -36.44 67.84 -62.03
N ILE A 41 -37.52 67.19 -61.58
CA ILE A 41 -37.78 65.78 -61.31
C ILE A 41 -37.73 64.87 -62.55
N THR A 42 -37.20 63.66 -62.38
CA THR A 42 -37.71 62.42 -63.02
C THR A 42 -37.78 61.30 -61.98
N PRO A 43 -38.87 60.53 -61.89
CA PRO A 43 -39.02 59.46 -60.90
C PRO A 43 -38.38 58.17 -61.42
N ASP A 44 -37.67 57.45 -60.55
CA ASP A 44 -37.55 56.00 -60.74
C ASP A 44 -37.55 55.29 -59.39
N GLU A 45 -38.57 54.46 -59.23
CA GLU A 45 -38.75 53.50 -58.15
C GLU A 45 -37.73 52.36 -58.34
N ASN A 46 -36.98 52.01 -57.30
CA ASN A 46 -36.90 50.61 -56.90
C ASN A 46 -36.20 50.44 -55.55
N ASP A 47 -37.05 50.10 -54.61
CA ASP A 47 -36.79 49.32 -53.42
C ASP A 47 -35.93 48.10 -53.76
N THR A 48 -34.64 48.13 -53.44
CA THR A 48 -33.80 46.92 -53.54
C THR A 48 -34.12 46.02 -52.37
N GLU A 49 -35.12 45.17 -52.57
CA GLU A 49 -35.40 43.99 -51.77
C GLU A 49 -34.13 43.12 -51.74
N THR A 50 -33.41 43.15 -50.61
CA THR A 50 -32.22 42.32 -50.41
C THR A 50 -32.64 40.85 -50.39
N LYS A 51 -32.28 40.11 -51.44
CA LYS A 51 -32.37 38.65 -51.53
C LYS A 51 -31.84 38.00 -50.24
N PRO A 52 -32.59 37.10 -49.58
CA PRO A 52 -32.13 36.48 -48.35
C PRO A 52 -30.85 35.67 -48.63
N GLU A 53 -29.77 36.02 -47.93
CA GLU A 53 -28.53 35.26 -47.98
C GLU A 53 -28.78 33.83 -47.51
N THR A 54 -28.51 32.87 -48.38
CA THR A 54 -28.69 31.44 -48.08
C THR A 54 -27.57 30.97 -47.14
N LYS A 55 -27.87 30.84 -45.85
CA LYS A 55 -26.92 30.34 -44.83
C LYS A 55 -26.49 28.90 -45.13
N SER A 56 -25.21 28.59 -44.89
CA SER A 56 -24.63 27.25 -45.03
C SER A 56 -23.42 27.11 -44.10
N GLY A 57 -23.23 25.91 -43.54
CA GLY A 57 -22.14 25.63 -42.61
C GLY A 57 -22.32 26.34 -41.25
N TRP A 58 -21.19 26.60 -40.59
CA TRP A 58 -21.15 27.28 -39.29
C TRP A 58 -21.42 28.78 -39.43
N VAL A 59 -22.37 29.28 -38.65
CA VAL A 59 -22.76 30.70 -38.62
C VAL A 59 -22.78 31.19 -37.18
N LEU A 60 -22.16 32.35 -36.93
CA LEU A 60 -22.14 33.02 -35.62
C LEU A 60 -23.12 34.18 -35.62
N GLU A 61 -24.14 34.10 -34.76
CA GLU A 61 -25.19 35.12 -34.60
C GLU A 61 -25.45 35.35 -33.12
N ASP A 62 -25.49 36.61 -32.69
CA ASP A 62 -25.70 37.00 -31.28
C ASP A 62 -24.80 36.22 -30.29
N ASP A 63 -23.50 36.12 -30.62
CA ASP A 63 -22.47 35.37 -29.90
C ASP A 63 -22.76 33.86 -29.71
N LYS A 64 -23.62 33.29 -30.57
CA LYS A 64 -23.99 31.86 -30.56
C LYS A 64 -23.70 31.23 -31.91
N TRP A 65 -23.16 30.02 -31.87
CA TRP A 65 -22.90 29.22 -33.06
C TRP A 65 -24.11 28.37 -33.45
N TYR A 66 -24.42 28.38 -34.74
CA TYR A 66 -25.44 27.60 -35.42
C TYR A 66 -24.80 26.84 -36.58
N PHE A 67 -25.43 25.75 -37.02
CA PHE A 67 -24.99 25.01 -38.20
C PHE A 67 -26.14 24.85 -39.19
N TYR A 68 -25.91 25.19 -40.46
CA TYR A 68 -26.89 25.07 -41.53
C TYR A 68 -26.46 23.99 -42.53
N LYS A 69 -27.30 22.97 -42.73
CA LYS A 69 -27.12 21.91 -43.71
C LYS A 69 -28.24 21.99 -44.75
N ASP A 70 -27.89 22.03 -46.03
CA ASP A 70 -28.85 22.21 -47.14
C ASP A 70 -29.79 23.41 -46.92
N HIS A 71 -29.23 24.52 -46.41
CA HIS A 71 -29.92 25.75 -46.04
C HIS A 71 -30.95 25.62 -44.91
N GLN A 72 -30.96 24.50 -44.19
CA GLN A 72 -31.80 24.27 -43.02
C GLN A 72 -30.98 24.26 -41.74
N LEU A 73 -31.53 24.84 -40.67
CA LEU A 73 -30.90 24.84 -39.36
C LEU A 73 -30.82 23.41 -38.81
N ALA A 74 -29.60 22.92 -38.59
CA ALA A 74 -29.36 21.60 -38.03
C ALA A 74 -29.62 21.56 -36.52
N LYS A 75 -30.04 20.38 -36.03
CA LYS A 75 -30.42 20.12 -34.64
C LYS A 75 -29.93 18.75 -34.21
N GLY A 76 -29.57 18.61 -32.94
CA GLY A 76 -28.99 17.38 -32.40
C GLY A 76 -27.55 17.16 -32.88
N TRP A 77 -27.15 15.90 -33.05
CA TRP A 77 -25.80 15.54 -33.47
C TRP A 77 -25.55 15.91 -34.94
N VAL A 78 -24.45 16.61 -35.17
CA VAL A 78 -23.95 16.97 -36.50
C VAL A 78 -22.52 16.52 -36.64
N GLU A 79 -22.23 15.85 -37.74
CA GLU A 79 -20.87 15.53 -38.18
C GLU A 79 -20.42 16.57 -39.19
N ASP A 80 -19.26 17.17 -38.95
CA ASP A 80 -18.60 18.10 -39.84
C ASP A 80 -17.10 17.80 -39.89
N GLY A 81 -16.62 17.41 -41.08
CA GLY A 81 -15.31 16.82 -41.27
C GLY A 81 -15.13 15.54 -40.46
N SER A 82 -14.16 15.53 -39.54
CA SER A 82 -13.88 14.40 -38.64
C SER A 82 -14.45 14.58 -37.22
N ASN A 83 -15.19 15.66 -36.98
CA ASN A 83 -15.65 16.06 -35.66
C ASN A 83 -17.16 15.96 -35.54
N TRP A 84 -17.61 15.64 -34.34
CA TRP A 84 -19.03 15.64 -33.97
C TRP A 84 -19.34 16.83 -33.09
N TYR A 85 -20.51 17.42 -33.29
CA TYR A 85 -21.02 18.58 -32.56
C TYR A 85 -22.47 18.31 -32.15
N TYR A 86 -22.97 19.05 -31.16
CA TYR A 86 -24.38 18.95 -30.75
C TYR A 86 -25.06 20.31 -30.73
N LEU A 87 -26.14 20.42 -31.49
CA LEU A 87 -26.96 21.62 -31.58
C LEU A 87 -28.22 21.38 -30.74
N ASP A 88 -28.56 22.34 -29.88
CA ASP A 88 -29.73 22.28 -29.02
C ASP A 88 -31.01 21.98 -29.84
N PRO A 89 -31.77 20.91 -29.55
CA PRO A 89 -32.92 20.52 -30.37
C PRO A 89 -34.04 21.57 -30.44
N GLN A 90 -34.13 22.47 -29.46
CA GLN A 90 -35.16 23.51 -29.45
C GLN A 90 -34.68 24.72 -30.25
N THR A 91 -33.47 25.20 -29.94
CA THR A 91 -32.96 26.51 -30.37
C THR A 91 -31.95 26.44 -31.52
N GLY A 92 -31.32 25.29 -31.78
CA GLY A 92 -30.23 25.13 -32.74
C GLY A 92 -28.87 25.67 -32.28
N ILE A 93 -28.78 26.18 -31.04
CA ILE A 93 -27.54 26.72 -30.48
C ILE A 93 -26.56 25.57 -30.19
N MET A 94 -25.32 25.70 -30.64
CA MET A 94 -24.24 24.76 -30.36
C MET A 94 -23.97 24.64 -28.85
N LYS A 95 -23.93 23.40 -28.34
CA LYS A 95 -23.58 23.11 -26.95
C LYS A 95 -22.05 22.98 -26.79
N THR A 96 -21.59 23.32 -25.59
CA THR A 96 -20.22 23.09 -25.11
C THR A 96 -20.27 22.51 -23.69
N GLY A 97 -19.22 21.83 -23.25
CA GLY A 97 -19.13 21.21 -21.93
C GLY A 97 -19.79 19.83 -21.88
N TRP A 98 -20.18 19.42 -20.67
CA TRP A 98 -20.82 18.12 -20.45
C TRP A 98 -22.23 18.08 -21.04
N LEU A 99 -22.52 17.01 -21.78
CA LEU A 99 -23.82 16.74 -22.39
C LEU A 99 -24.28 15.34 -21.97
N GLU A 100 -25.46 15.26 -21.36
CA GLU A 100 -26.15 13.98 -21.19
C GLU A 100 -27.08 13.73 -22.39
N TYR A 101 -26.88 12.60 -23.07
CA TYR A 101 -27.70 12.19 -24.20
C TYR A 101 -27.88 10.67 -24.19
N ASN A 102 -29.13 10.20 -24.24
CA ASN A 102 -29.47 8.78 -24.19
C ASN A 102 -28.79 8.02 -23.03
N LYS A 103 -28.79 8.62 -21.82
CA LYS A 103 -28.17 8.06 -20.59
C LYS A 103 -26.65 7.90 -20.65
N ASN A 104 -25.99 8.49 -21.64
CA ASN A 104 -24.54 8.57 -21.73
C ASN A 104 -24.10 10.02 -21.58
N TRP A 105 -22.92 10.21 -20.99
CA TRP A 105 -22.28 11.51 -20.89
C TRP A 105 -21.26 11.69 -22.01
N TYR A 106 -21.26 12.86 -22.61
CA TYR A 106 -20.31 13.30 -23.63
C TYR A 106 -19.68 14.61 -23.17
N TYR A 107 -18.54 14.97 -23.73
CA TYR A 107 -17.94 16.28 -23.49
C TYR A 107 -17.68 16.97 -24.82
N LEU A 108 -18.21 18.18 -24.96
CA LEU A 108 -17.97 19.05 -26.10
C LEU A 108 -16.95 20.10 -25.68
N GLU A 109 -15.86 20.22 -26.42
CA GLU A 109 -14.82 21.21 -26.14
C GLU A 109 -15.36 22.64 -26.33
N LYS A 110 -14.53 23.64 -26.02
CA LYS A 110 -14.93 25.05 -26.22
C LYS A 110 -15.25 25.38 -27.69
N SER A 111 -14.65 24.64 -28.62
CA SER A 111 -14.96 24.72 -30.06
C SER A 111 -16.28 24.03 -30.44
N GLY A 112 -16.94 23.34 -29.50
CA GLY A 112 -18.11 22.49 -29.74
C GLY A 112 -17.77 21.07 -30.20
N ALA A 113 -16.52 20.80 -30.59
CA ALA A 113 -16.10 19.48 -31.04
C ALA A 113 -16.17 18.45 -29.91
N MET A 114 -16.71 17.28 -30.19
CA MET A 114 -16.86 16.19 -29.24
C MET A 114 -15.51 15.56 -28.90
N LYS A 115 -15.20 15.51 -27.60
CA LYS A 115 -13.98 14.93 -27.08
C LYS A 115 -14.05 13.39 -27.06
N THR A 116 -12.96 12.76 -27.49
CA THR A 116 -12.67 11.34 -27.23
C THR A 116 -11.37 11.20 -26.45
N GLY A 117 -11.14 10.03 -25.84
CA GLY A 117 -9.99 9.73 -25.01
C GLY A 117 -10.02 10.41 -23.64
N TRP A 118 -8.85 10.67 -23.07
CA TRP A 118 -8.72 11.29 -21.75
C TRP A 118 -9.13 12.77 -21.75
N LEU A 119 -9.84 13.15 -20.70
CA LEU A 119 -10.27 14.51 -20.39
C LEU A 119 -9.91 14.83 -18.94
N GLU A 120 -9.18 15.91 -18.72
CA GLU A 120 -9.05 16.51 -17.39
C GLU A 120 -10.09 17.61 -17.21
N TYR A 121 -10.95 17.46 -16.22
CA TYR A 121 -11.99 18.43 -15.89
C TYR A 121 -12.06 18.64 -14.38
N ILE A 122 -11.85 19.87 -13.92
CA ILE A 122 -11.82 20.24 -12.50
C ILE A 122 -10.88 19.31 -11.70
N LYS A 123 -9.63 19.17 -12.18
CA LYS A 123 -8.57 18.35 -11.56
C LYS A 123 -8.92 16.87 -11.39
N LYS A 124 -9.87 16.36 -12.18
CA LYS A 124 -10.24 14.94 -12.25
C LYS A 124 -10.11 14.46 -13.68
N TRP A 125 -9.71 13.20 -13.83
CA TRP A 125 -9.59 12.56 -15.14
C TRP A 125 -10.82 11.74 -15.45
N TYR A 126 -11.28 11.82 -16.69
CA TYR A 126 -12.39 11.08 -17.27
C TYR A 126 -11.92 10.45 -18.58
N TYR A 127 -12.57 9.37 -19.00
CA TYR A 127 -12.28 8.74 -20.29
C TYR A 127 -13.56 8.66 -21.13
N LEU A 128 -13.49 9.22 -22.34
CA LEU A 128 -14.52 9.16 -23.36
C LEU A 128 -14.08 8.13 -24.38
N ASP A 129 -14.89 7.11 -24.68
CA ASP A 129 -14.48 6.12 -25.68
C ASP A 129 -14.51 6.68 -27.11
N LYS A 130 -14.29 5.81 -28.12
CA LYS A 130 -14.25 6.23 -29.52
C LYS A 130 -15.57 6.82 -30.01
N SER A 131 -16.70 6.51 -29.36
CA SER A 131 -18.00 7.12 -29.65
C SER A 131 -18.22 8.46 -28.91
N GLY A 132 -17.28 8.87 -28.06
CA GLY A 132 -17.40 10.03 -27.19
C GLY A 132 -18.15 9.75 -25.89
N ALA A 133 -18.74 8.57 -25.71
CA ALA A 133 -19.43 8.20 -24.50
C ALA A 133 -18.44 8.02 -23.33
N MET A 134 -18.71 8.67 -22.21
CA MET A 134 -17.94 8.57 -20.97
C MET A 134 -18.03 7.16 -20.40
N LYS A 135 -16.88 6.62 -20.00
CA LYS A 135 -16.79 5.32 -19.35
C LYS A 135 -16.84 5.42 -17.84
N THR A 136 -17.31 4.33 -17.24
CA THR A 136 -17.20 4.00 -15.83
C THR A 136 -16.61 2.59 -15.71
N GLY A 137 -16.08 2.24 -14.55
CA GLY A 137 -15.42 0.95 -14.33
C GLY A 137 -14.05 0.85 -14.99
N TRP A 138 -13.68 -0.37 -15.39
CA TRP A 138 -12.37 -0.67 -15.96
C TRP A 138 -12.24 -0.18 -17.41
N VAL A 139 -11.16 0.52 -17.69
CA VAL A 139 -10.78 0.98 -19.03
C VAL A 139 -9.35 0.53 -19.33
N GLU A 140 -9.14 -0.10 -20.47
CA GLU A 140 -7.80 -0.34 -21.00
C GLU A 140 -7.42 0.76 -21.99
N TYR A 141 -6.28 1.40 -21.75
CA TYR A 141 -5.72 2.42 -22.63
C TYR A 141 -4.20 2.22 -22.72
N ASN A 142 -3.66 2.11 -23.94
CA ASN A 142 -2.23 1.87 -24.19
C ASN A 142 -1.66 0.68 -23.38
N LYS A 143 -2.41 -0.44 -23.34
CA LYS A 143 -2.05 -1.67 -22.61
C LYS A 143 -1.92 -1.49 -21.08
N ARG A 144 -2.53 -0.43 -20.54
CA ARG A 144 -2.63 -0.16 -19.10
C ARG A 144 -4.09 -0.11 -18.70
N TRP A 145 -4.39 -0.64 -17.52
CA TRP A 145 -5.73 -0.63 -16.96
C TRP A 145 -5.92 0.55 -16.02
N TYR A 146 -7.06 1.21 -16.11
CA TYR A 146 -7.49 2.30 -15.25
C TYR A 146 -8.88 2.00 -14.71
N PHE A 147 -9.22 2.56 -13.57
CA PHE A 147 -10.55 2.41 -12.99
C PHE A 147 -11.22 3.78 -12.82
N LEU A 148 -12.40 3.93 -13.41
CA LEU A 148 -13.27 5.09 -13.27
C LEU A 148 -14.41 4.74 -12.32
N ASP A 149 -14.72 5.61 -11.35
CA ASP A 149 -15.87 5.37 -10.48
C ASP A 149 -17.21 5.60 -11.20
N GLN A 150 -18.32 5.49 -10.47
CA GLN A 150 -19.67 5.65 -11.02
C GLN A 150 -19.93 7.06 -11.55
N THR A 151 -19.14 8.06 -11.15
CA THR A 151 -19.21 9.43 -11.69
C THR A 151 -18.33 9.61 -12.94
N GLY A 152 -17.59 8.58 -13.34
CA GLY A 152 -16.60 8.62 -14.42
C GLY A 152 -15.23 9.15 -14.01
N ALA A 153 -15.06 9.57 -12.75
CA ALA A 153 -13.80 10.09 -12.26
C ALA A 153 -12.79 8.94 -12.05
N MET A 154 -11.58 9.11 -12.57
CA MET A 154 -10.49 8.17 -12.42
C MET A 154 -10.07 8.04 -10.96
N LYS A 155 -9.85 6.80 -10.53
CA LYS A 155 -9.39 6.45 -9.18
C LYS A 155 -7.88 6.21 -9.16
N THR A 156 -7.30 6.56 -8.02
CA THR A 156 -5.94 6.22 -7.60
C THR A 156 -6.01 5.53 -6.24
N GLY A 157 -5.01 4.74 -5.88
CA GLY A 157 -4.97 3.99 -4.63
C GLY A 157 -5.83 2.73 -4.65
N TRP A 158 -6.28 2.28 -3.48
CA TRP A 158 -7.05 1.04 -3.35
C TRP A 158 -8.47 1.17 -3.90
N VAL A 159 -8.88 0.19 -4.71
CA VAL A 159 -10.24 0.04 -5.23
C VAL A 159 -10.73 -1.39 -4.98
N LEU A 160 -11.93 -1.51 -4.42
CA LEU A 160 -12.63 -2.78 -4.26
C LEU A 160 -13.70 -2.90 -5.35
N THR A 161 -13.57 -3.91 -6.20
CA THR A 161 -14.55 -4.18 -7.26
C THR A 161 -14.68 -5.68 -7.48
N SER A 162 -15.91 -6.17 -7.67
CA SER A 162 -16.22 -7.60 -7.79
C SER A 162 -15.61 -8.44 -6.66
N ASN A 163 -15.68 -7.93 -5.42
CA ASN A 163 -15.12 -8.54 -4.21
C ASN A 163 -13.59 -8.79 -4.25
N LYS A 164 -12.86 -8.02 -5.07
CA LYS A 164 -11.41 -8.08 -5.18
C LYS A 164 -10.79 -6.70 -5.02
N TRP A 165 -9.69 -6.63 -4.29
CA TRP A 165 -8.92 -5.42 -4.13
C TRP A 165 -7.91 -5.25 -5.25
N TYR A 166 -7.79 -4.04 -5.76
CA TYR A 166 -6.80 -3.61 -6.74
C TYR A 166 -6.14 -2.34 -6.23
N PHE A 167 -4.95 -2.04 -6.73
CA PHE A 167 -4.28 -0.79 -6.43
C PHE A 167 -3.99 -0.04 -7.73
N LEU A 168 -4.36 1.24 -7.79
CA LEU A 168 -4.07 2.13 -8.90
C LEU A 168 -2.94 3.07 -8.47
N ASN A 169 -1.90 3.21 -9.29
CA ASN A 169 -0.80 4.12 -9.02
C ASN A 169 -1.29 5.59 -9.03
N LYS A 170 -0.38 6.52 -8.73
CA LYS A 170 -0.68 7.96 -8.76
C LYS A 170 -1.14 8.45 -10.13
N ASP A 171 -0.62 7.86 -11.20
CA ASP A 171 -0.99 8.17 -12.58
C ASP A 171 -2.26 7.42 -13.03
N GLY A 172 -2.90 6.66 -12.12
CA GLY A 172 -4.16 5.96 -12.32
C GLY A 172 -4.03 4.55 -12.91
N ASP A 173 -2.85 4.17 -13.40
CA ASP A 173 -2.66 2.85 -13.98
C ASP A 173 -2.60 1.76 -12.89
N MET A 174 -3.18 0.60 -13.20
CA MET A 174 -3.30 -0.52 -12.29
C MET A 174 -1.93 -1.12 -11.97
N LYS A 175 -1.64 -1.23 -10.68
CA LYS A 175 -0.42 -1.82 -10.17
C LYS A 175 -0.48 -3.34 -10.22
N ILE A 176 0.63 -3.93 -10.63
CA ILE A 176 0.96 -5.35 -10.48
C ILE A 176 2.27 -5.48 -9.69
N GLY A 177 2.50 -6.66 -9.13
CA GLY A 177 3.66 -7.00 -8.33
C GLY A 177 3.64 -6.43 -6.91
N TRP A 178 4.83 -6.25 -6.33
CA TRP A 178 5.01 -5.83 -4.96
C TRP A 178 4.58 -4.38 -4.70
N LEU A 179 3.88 -4.17 -3.58
CA LEU A 179 3.46 -2.89 -3.04
C LEU A 179 3.82 -2.82 -1.55
N TYR A 180 4.62 -1.82 -1.17
CA TYR A 180 4.89 -1.51 0.23
C TYR A 180 4.07 -0.28 0.65
N GLN A 181 3.24 -0.42 1.68
CA GLN A 181 2.43 0.68 2.20
C GLN A 181 2.20 0.51 3.70
N ASN A 182 2.34 1.60 4.46
CA ASN A 182 2.07 1.65 5.90
C ASN A 182 2.78 0.54 6.69
N GLY A 183 4.05 0.28 6.37
CA GLY A 183 4.85 -0.73 7.06
C GLY A 183 4.61 -2.17 6.59
N LYS A 184 3.72 -2.41 5.62
CA LYS A 184 3.30 -3.75 5.18
C LYS A 184 3.54 -3.96 3.70
N TRP A 185 3.90 -5.19 3.35
CA TRP A 185 3.97 -5.65 1.97
C TRP A 185 2.63 -6.26 1.54
N TYR A 186 2.27 -5.97 0.30
CA TYR A 186 1.14 -6.54 -0.44
C TYR A 186 1.66 -7.00 -1.80
N PHE A 187 0.98 -7.95 -2.41
CA PHE A 187 1.28 -8.40 -3.76
C PHE A 187 0.04 -8.30 -4.64
N LEU A 188 0.15 -7.58 -5.75
CA LEU A 188 -0.90 -7.48 -6.77
C LEU A 188 -0.56 -8.50 -7.85
N LYS A 189 -1.43 -9.49 -8.05
CA LYS A 189 -1.19 -10.59 -9.02
C LYS A 189 -1.14 -10.05 -10.45
N PRO A 190 -0.73 -10.85 -11.45
CA PRO A 190 -0.71 -10.39 -12.84
C PRO A 190 -2.06 -9.86 -13.37
N ALA A 191 -3.17 -10.38 -12.85
CA ALA A 191 -4.52 -9.88 -13.16
C ALA A 191 -4.90 -8.61 -12.38
N GLY A 192 -4.00 -8.06 -11.57
CA GLY A 192 -4.16 -6.86 -10.75
C GLY A 192 -4.78 -7.08 -9.37
N ASP A 193 -5.49 -8.19 -9.16
CA ASP A 193 -6.13 -8.44 -7.88
C ASP A 193 -5.10 -8.80 -6.80
N MET A 194 -5.29 -8.21 -5.62
CA MET A 194 -4.45 -8.40 -4.45
C MET A 194 -4.43 -9.87 -4.03
N ALA A 195 -3.25 -10.39 -3.74
CA ALA A 195 -3.07 -11.73 -3.25
C ALA A 195 -3.63 -11.88 -1.83
N ILE A 196 -4.24 -13.04 -1.59
CA ILE A 196 -4.66 -13.56 -0.30
C ILE A 196 -4.35 -15.06 -0.28
N GLY A 197 -4.04 -15.62 0.87
CA GLY A 197 -3.57 -16.99 0.99
C GLY A 197 -2.16 -17.19 0.43
N TRP A 198 -1.85 -18.42 0.04
CA TRP A 198 -0.58 -18.77 -0.60
C TRP A 198 -0.53 -18.27 -2.05
N TYR A 199 0.58 -17.66 -2.44
CA TYR A 199 0.83 -17.20 -3.81
C TYR A 199 2.31 -17.33 -4.17
N GLN A 200 2.59 -17.31 -5.48
CA GLN A 200 3.95 -17.21 -6.00
C GLN A 200 4.19 -15.82 -6.59
N ASP A 201 5.40 -15.30 -6.38
CA ASP A 201 5.87 -14.11 -7.08
C ASP A 201 6.39 -14.44 -8.49
N SER A 202 6.88 -13.44 -9.21
CA SER A 202 7.50 -13.62 -10.54
C SER A 202 8.75 -14.49 -10.51
N SER A 203 9.40 -14.62 -9.36
CA SER A 203 10.60 -15.44 -9.15
C SER A 203 10.28 -16.89 -8.79
N LYS A 204 8.99 -17.27 -8.83
CA LYS A 204 8.46 -18.60 -8.44
C LYS A 204 8.65 -18.94 -6.96
N LYS A 205 8.96 -17.96 -6.11
CA LYS A 205 9.07 -18.14 -4.67
C LYS A 205 7.68 -18.07 -4.04
N TYR A 206 7.45 -18.84 -2.98
CA TYR A 206 6.16 -18.91 -2.30
C TYR A 206 6.09 -17.91 -1.15
N TYR A 207 4.93 -17.30 -0.99
CA TYR A 207 4.61 -16.32 0.05
C TYR A 207 3.19 -16.55 0.54
N TYR A 208 2.86 -15.99 1.70
CA TYR A 208 1.50 -15.97 2.21
C TYR A 208 1.02 -14.56 2.49
N ALA A 209 -0.20 -14.23 2.07
CA ALA A 209 -0.89 -13.00 2.43
C ALA A 209 -2.12 -13.32 3.28
N TYR A 210 -2.31 -12.60 4.38
CA TYR A 210 -3.52 -12.69 5.19
C TYR A 210 -4.76 -12.23 4.40
N SER A 211 -5.95 -12.42 4.94
CA SER A 211 -7.21 -12.01 4.29
C SER A 211 -7.30 -10.51 3.99
N ASN A 212 -6.56 -9.67 4.73
CA ASN A 212 -6.42 -8.25 4.49
C ASN A 212 -5.32 -7.89 3.46
N GLY A 213 -4.68 -8.89 2.86
CA GLY A 213 -3.62 -8.76 1.86
C GLY A 213 -2.21 -8.52 2.40
N ALA A 214 -2.06 -8.27 3.71
CA ALA A 214 -0.75 -8.08 4.29
C ALA A 214 0.05 -9.39 4.22
N MET A 215 1.28 -9.32 3.72
CA MET A 215 2.19 -10.44 3.67
C MET A 215 2.58 -10.89 5.08
N ALA A 216 2.55 -12.20 5.33
CA ALA A 216 3.07 -12.81 6.53
C ALA A 216 4.60 -12.81 6.50
N VAL A 217 5.23 -12.49 7.63
CA VAL A 217 6.69 -12.46 7.80
C VAL A 217 7.04 -13.04 9.16
N ASN A 218 8.18 -13.72 9.24
CA ASN A 218 8.77 -14.27 10.47
C ASN A 218 7.77 -15.10 11.31
N THR A 219 6.91 -15.89 10.66
CA THR A 219 5.80 -16.62 11.32
C THR A 219 5.48 -17.92 10.60
N ARG A 220 4.74 -18.81 11.26
CA ARG A 220 4.21 -20.03 10.67
C ARG A 220 2.78 -19.84 10.20
N VAL A 221 2.49 -20.36 9.01
CA VAL A 221 1.16 -20.42 8.42
C VAL A 221 0.85 -21.85 8.02
N ASN A 222 -0.19 -22.44 8.60
CA ASN A 222 -0.58 -23.84 8.35
C ASN A 222 0.59 -24.84 8.52
N GLY A 223 1.48 -24.59 9.49
CA GLY A 223 2.67 -25.40 9.75
C GLY A 223 3.91 -25.02 8.94
N TYR A 224 3.78 -24.24 7.87
CA TYR A 224 4.90 -23.79 7.03
C TYR A 224 5.48 -22.48 7.54
N TYR A 225 6.81 -22.39 7.61
CA TYR A 225 7.47 -21.17 8.07
C TYR A 225 7.70 -20.21 6.90
N VAL A 226 7.32 -18.94 7.08
CA VAL A 226 7.70 -17.84 6.21
C VAL A 226 8.70 -16.95 6.94
N GLY A 227 9.85 -16.72 6.33
CA GLY A 227 10.98 -16.00 6.93
C GLY A 227 10.74 -14.49 7.05
N TYR A 228 11.78 -13.77 7.45
CA TYR A 228 11.73 -12.31 7.60
C TYR A 228 11.38 -11.58 6.29
N THR A 229 11.78 -12.14 5.14
CA THR A 229 11.44 -11.62 3.81
C THR A 229 10.05 -12.04 3.32
N GLY A 230 9.29 -12.81 4.13
CA GLY A 230 8.00 -13.40 3.78
C GLY A 230 8.07 -14.63 2.87
N GLN A 231 9.26 -14.97 2.39
CA GLN A 231 9.49 -16.17 1.60
C GLN A 231 9.23 -17.40 2.46
N TRP A 232 8.44 -18.34 1.94
CA TRP A 232 8.38 -19.68 2.49
C TRP A 232 9.75 -20.32 2.46
N ILE A 233 10.11 -20.93 3.58
CA ILE A 233 11.37 -21.64 3.75
C ILE A 233 11.01 -23.09 4.08
N GLU A 234 11.56 -23.98 3.27
CA GLU A 234 11.49 -25.41 3.56
C GLU A 234 12.22 -25.68 4.88
N SER A 235 11.48 -26.19 5.87
CA SER A 235 12.01 -26.45 7.19
C SER A 235 12.32 -27.94 7.36
N THR A 236 13.46 -28.27 7.96
CA THR A 236 13.83 -29.67 8.28
C THR A 236 13.54 -30.01 9.74
N THR A 237 13.33 -31.29 10.03
CA THR A 237 13.20 -31.80 11.41
C THR A 237 14.25 -32.86 11.72
N THR A 238 15.31 -32.92 10.91
CA THR A 238 16.48 -33.77 11.13
C THR A 238 17.64 -32.89 11.62
N PRO A 239 18.47 -33.38 12.56
CA PRO A 239 19.63 -32.64 13.03
C PRO A 239 20.52 -32.23 11.86
N TYR A 240 20.72 -30.92 11.69
CA TYR A 240 21.49 -30.36 10.61
C TYR A 240 22.85 -29.90 11.13
N TYR A 241 23.93 -30.38 10.49
CA TYR A 241 25.30 -30.04 10.87
C TYR A 241 25.99 -29.33 9.73
N LEU A 242 26.54 -28.14 10.00
CA LEU A 242 27.35 -27.40 9.07
C LEU A 242 28.75 -27.25 9.66
N ASN A 243 29.76 -27.75 8.96
CA ASN A 243 31.14 -27.82 9.46
C ASN A 243 31.28 -28.50 10.84
N GLY A 244 30.47 -29.54 11.09
CA GLY A 244 30.44 -30.27 12.37
C GLY A 244 29.70 -29.56 13.51
N VAL A 245 29.10 -28.39 13.25
CA VAL A 245 28.33 -27.63 14.23
C VAL A 245 26.85 -27.91 14.02
N LEU A 246 26.17 -28.38 15.08
CA LEU A 246 24.71 -28.52 15.07
C LEU A 246 24.06 -27.14 15.02
N LEU A 247 23.38 -26.83 13.93
CA LEU A 247 22.60 -25.61 13.80
C LEU A 247 21.12 -25.92 14.01
N VAL A 248 20.52 -25.21 14.97
CA VAL A 248 19.09 -25.24 15.23
C VAL A 248 18.61 -23.79 15.21
N ASN A 249 17.69 -23.51 14.31
CA ASN A 249 17.11 -22.19 14.07
C ASN A 249 15.68 -22.40 13.52
N LYS A 250 15.07 -21.40 12.88
CA LYS A 250 13.73 -21.55 12.29
C LYS A 250 13.66 -22.36 10.99
N HIS A 251 14.81 -22.62 10.36
CA HIS A 251 14.97 -23.38 9.13
C HIS A 251 15.26 -24.86 9.45
N HIS A 252 16.14 -25.10 10.42
CA HIS A 252 16.61 -26.41 10.82
C HIS A 252 16.13 -26.76 12.23
N GLY A 253 15.14 -27.65 12.29
CA GLY A 253 14.59 -28.19 13.52
C GLY A 253 15.15 -29.57 13.86
N LEU A 254 14.76 -30.02 15.04
CA LEU A 254 15.08 -31.31 15.62
C LEU A 254 13.83 -32.20 15.70
N PRO A 255 13.97 -33.52 15.58
CA PRO A 255 12.84 -34.43 15.71
C PRO A 255 12.39 -34.48 17.17
N SER A 256 11.14 -34.88 17.41
CA SER A 256 10.59 -34.98 18.77
C SER A 256 11.34 -35.96 19.68
N THR A 257 12.07 -36.89 19.09
CA THR A 257 12.91 -37.89 19.77
C THR A 257 14.32 -37.40 20.06
N TYR A 258 14.76 -36.26 19.53
CA TYR A 258 16.09 -35.74 19.76
C TYR A 258 16.19 -35.04 21.12
N GLY A 259 17.28 -35.30 21.81
CA GLY A 259 17.57 -34.77 23.14
C GLY A 259 18.06 -35.87 24.06
N GLY A 260 17.99 -35.63 25.35
CA GLY A 260 18.49 -36.56 26.37
C GLY A 260 18.87 -35.88 27.68
N GLY A 261 18.78 -34.55 27.74
CA GLY A 261 19.14 -33.76 28.90
C GLY A 261 20.08 -32.62 28.52
N GLU A 262 20.53 -31.91 29.52
CA GLU A 262 21.53 -30.87 29.36
C GLU A 262 22.91 -31.48 29.05
N ASN A 263 23.68 -30.83 28.19
CA ASN A 263 25.01 -31.31 27.84
C ASN A 263 25.98 -31.11 29.02
N PRO A 264 26.62 -32.16 29.55
CA PRO A 264 27.47 -32.05 30.74
C PRO A 264 28.70 -31.16 30.51
N THR A 265 29.28 -31.17 29.32
CA THR A 265 30.43 -30.30 28.99
C THR A 265 30.02 -28.82 28.96
N ALA A 266 28.85 -28.51 28.40
CA ALA A 266 28.30 -27.15 28.43
C ALA A 266 27.98 -26.71 29.86
N ARG A 267 27.43 -27.60 30.70
CA ARG A 267 27.21 -27.35 32.14
C ARG A 267 28.52 -27.01 32.85
N ASP A 268 29.55 -27.84 32.70
CA ASP A 268 30.84 -27.61 33.34
C ASP A 268 31.47 -26.29 32.90
N ALA A 269 31.31 -25.94 31.62
CA ALA A 269 31.75 -24.65 31.09
C ALA A 269 30.97 -23.47 31.70
N PHE A 270 29.65 -23.61 31.86
CA PHE A 270 28.81 -22.61 32.52
C PHE A 270 29.21 -22.41 33.99
N GLU A 271 29.48 -23.47 34.76
CA GLU A 271 29.90 -23.33 36.15
C GLU A 271 31.26 -22.61 36.27
N LYS A 272 32.21 -22.88 35.36
CA LYS A 272 33.48 -22.13 35.28
C LYS A 272 33.26 -20.65 34.97
N MET A 273 32.37 -20.35 34.02
CA MET A 273 31.99 -18.99 33.65
C MET A 273 31.36 -18.26 34.85
N LYS A 274 30.45 -18.93 35.56
CA LYS A 274 29.79 -18.42 36.77
C LYS A 274 30.79 -18.13 37.89
N THR A 275 31.75 -19.01 38.15
CA THR A 275 32.82 -18.76 39.13
C THR A 275 33.65 -17.54 38.75
N ALA A 276 34.01 -17.38 37.47
CA ALA A 276 34.80 -16.24 37.03
C ALA A 276 34.07 -14.90 37.15
N ALA A 277 32.77 -14.86 36.85
CA ALA A 277 31.93 -13.69 37.08
C ALA A 277 31.83 -13.37 38.58
N ASN A 278 31.64 -14.39 39.44
CA ASN A 278 31.56 -14.23 40.89
C ASN A 278 32.86 -13.66 41.49
N ASN A 279 34.02 -14.08 40.98
CA ASN A 279 35.32 -13.49 41.37
C ASN A 279 35.44 -11.99 41.03
N GLN A 280 34.54 -11.44 40.20
CA GLN A 280 34.42 -10.02 39.87
C GLN A 280 33.20 -9.36 40.54
N GLY A 281 32.58 -10.02 41.52
CA GLY A 281 31.40 -9.52 42.25
C GLY A 281 30.08 -9.63 41.49
N LEU A 282 30.02 -10.40 40.39
CA LEU A 282 28.83 -10.57 39.56
C LEU A 282 28.17 -11.93 39.81
N THR A 283 26.84 -11.98 39.79
CA THR A 283 26.09 -13.23 40.00
C THR A 283 25.46 -13.73 38.71
N LEU A 284 25.92 -14.86 38.19
CA LEU A 284 25.26 -15.54 37.08
C LEU A 284 24.37 -16.68 37.58
N THR A 285 23.11 -16.66 37.16
CA THR A 285 22.11 -17.67 37.51
C THR A 285 21.58 -18.33 36.25
N LEU A 286 21.68 -19.65 36.14
CA LEU A 286 20.99 -20.37 35.08
C LEU A 286 19.49 -20.40 35.37
N THR A 287 18.70 -19.85 34.45
CA THR A 287 17.24 -19.79 34.58
C THR A 287 16.57 -20.89 33.77
N SER A 288 17.09 -21.19 32.57
CA SER A 288 16.61 -22.26 31.70
C SER A 288 17.77 -22.92 30.94
N GLY A 289 17.94 -24.23 31.12
CA GLY A 289 18.88 -25.04 30.35
C GLY A 289 18.16 -25.89 29.30
N TYR A 290 18.35 -27.21 29.36
CA TYR A 290 17.64 -28.12 28.46
C TYR A 290 16.11 -28.03 28.57
N ARG A 291 15.44 -27.95 27.41
CA ARG A 291 13.98 -28.06 27.29
C ARG A 291 13.65 -29.15 26.28
N SER A 292 12.90 -30.17 26.69
CA SER A 292 12.46 -31.24 25.79
C SER A 292 11.50 -30.71 24.72
N TYR A 293 11.35 -31.46 23.63
CA TYR A 293 10.36 -31.16 22.59
C TYR A 293 8.95 -30.97 23.18
N GLU A 294 8.53 -31.89 24.06
CA GLU A 294 7.19 -31.84 24.66
C GLU A 294 7.01 -30.63 25.58
N TYR A 295 8.05 -30.25 26.33
CA TYR A 295 8.03 -29.02 27.10
C TYR A 295 7.86 -27.80 26.19
N GLN A 296 8.66 -27.72 25.11
CA GLN A 296 8.60 -26.62 24.16
C GLN A 296 7.23 -26.53 23.47
N LYS A 297 6.60 -27.68 23.17
CA LYS A 297 5.23 -27.77 22.63
C LYS A 297 4.21 -27.13 23.55
N ASN A 298 4.20 -27.52 24.81
CA ASN A 298 3.25 -26.96 25.77
C ASN A 298 3.50 -25.46 26.00
N LEU A 299 4.77 -25.05 26.06
CA LEU A 299 5.14 -23.64 26.18
C LEU A 299 4.69 -22.80 24.98
N TYR A 300 4.97 -23.27 23.76
CA TYR A 300 4.63 -22.58 22.53
C TYR A 300 3.12 -22.40 22.39
N TRP A 301 2.33 -23.47 22.56
CA TRP A 301 0.87 -23.38 22.43
C TRP A 301 0.22 -22.54 23.52
N ARG A 302 0.81 -22.48 24.72
CA ARG A 302 0.40 -21.51 25.75
C ARG A 302 0.65 -20.08 25.31
N TYR A 303 1.77 -19.78 24.65
CA TYR A 303 2.01 -18.43 24.13
C TYR A 303 1.10 -18.07 22.96
N VAL A 304 0.84 -19.02 22.06
CA VAL A 304 -0.13 -18.82 20.98
C VAL A 304 -1.52 -18.50 21.53
N SER A 305 -1.97 -19.16 22.61
CA SER A 305 -3.28 -18.89 23.19
C SER A 305 -3.38 -17.52 23.91
N ILE A 306 -2.27 -17.00 24.42
CA ILE A 306 -2.23 -15.71 25.13
C ILE A 306 -2.00 -14.54 24.18
N TYR A 307 -1.05 -14.67 23.24
CA TYR A 307 -0.54 -13.57 22.43
C TYR A 307 -0.87 -13.69 20.93
N GLY A 308 -1.38 -14.84 20.49
CA GLY A 308 -1.54 -15.16 19.08
C GLY A 308 -0.25 -15.71 18.45
N GLN A 309 -0.42 -16.39 17.32
CA GLN A 309 0.66 -17.15 16.68
C GLN A 309 1.81 -16.27 16.18
N ALA A 310 1.51 -15.16 15.50
CA ALA A 310 2.53 -14.28 14.94
C ALA A 310 3.46 -13.70 16.03
N GLU A 311 2.92 -13.32 17.18
CA GLU A 311 3.75 -12.82 18.29
C GLU A 311 4.51 -13.97 18.98
N ALA A 312 3.86 -15.12 19.19
CA ALA A 312 4.53 -16.29 19.76
C ALA A 312 5.71 -16.78 18.89
N ASP A 313 5.58 -16.75 17.56
CA ASP A 313 6.66 -17.08 16.63
C ASP A 313 7.85 -16.11 16.74
N ARG A 314 7.64 -14.87 17.20
CA ARG A 314 8.69 -13.84 17.29
C ARG A 314 9.61 -14.05 18.49
N PHE A 315 9.04 -14.33 19.66
CA PHE A 315 9.79 -14.44 20.93
C PHE A 315 9.92 -15.88 21.46
N SER A 316 9.23 -16.85 20.86
CA SER A 316 9.32 -18.26 21.21
C SER A 316 9.70 -19.09 19.99
N ALA A 317 9.90 -20.38 20.20
CA ALA A 317 10.22 -21.33 19.15
C ALA A 317 9.11 -22.37 18.99
N TYR A 318 8.75 -22.65 17.74
CA TYR A 318 7.93 -23.81 17.41
C TYR A 318 8.63 -25.10 17.89
N PRO A 319 7.90 -26.14 18.33
CA PRO A 319 8.51 -27.37 18.84
C PRO A 319 9.45 -28.00 17.80
N GLY A 320 10.65 -28.40 18.24
CA GLY A 320 11.72 -28.84 17.35
C GLY A 320 12.69 -27.73 16.93
N TYR A 321 12.28 -26.46 16.98
CA TYR A 321 13.08 -25.32 16.49
C TYR A 321 13.69 -24.51 17.64
N SER A 322 13.64 -25.02 18.88
CA SER A 322 14.27 -24.38 20.04
C SER A 322 15.68 -24.93 20.25
N GLU A 323 16.68 -24.04 20.33
CA GLU A 323 18.04 -24.48 20.66
C GLU A 323 18.13 -25.16 22.05
N HIS A 324 17.20 -24.89 22.97
CA HIS A 324 17.21 -25.56 24.28
C HIS A 324 17.02 -27.07 24.18
N GLN A 325 16.42 -27.57 23.09
CA GLN A 325 16.30 -29.00 22.84
C GLN A 325 17.67 -29.66 22.58
N THR A 326 18.69 -28.87 22.23
CA THR A 326 20.07 -29.38 22.08
C THR A 326 20.75 -29.69 23.41
N GLY A 327 20.28 -29.11 24.52
CA GLY A 327 21.00 -29.12 25.79
C GLY A 327 22.28 -28.27 25.81
N LEU A 328 22.52 -27.47 24.75
CA LEU A 328 23.69 -26.59 24.59
C LEU A 328 23.32 -25.10 24.75
N ALA A 329 22.04 -24.77 24.94
CA ALA A 329 21.56 -23.40 25.13
C ALA A 329 21.15 -23.15 26.58
N PHE A 330 21.53 -21.98 27.07
CA PHE A 330 21.43 -21.56 28.46
C PHE A 330 20.87 -20.14 28.50
N ASP A 331 19.69 -19.98 29.11
CA ASP A 331 19.16 -18.68 29.50
C ASP A 331 19.79 -18.30 30.84
N ILE A 332 20.55 -17.22 30.87
CA ILE A 332 21.36 -16.80 32.02
C ILE A 332 20.85 -15.45 32.52
N GLY A 333 20.52 -15.40 33.81
CA GLY A 333 20.12 -14.19 34.52
C GLY A 333 21.18 -13.70 35.51
N GLY A 334 20.92 -12.52 36.07
CA GLY A 334 21.77 -11.87 37.07
C GLY A 334 21.33 -12.13 38.52
N SER A 335 21.75 -11.24 39.42
CA SER A 335 21.29 -11.20 40.81
C SER A 335 19.79 -10.84 40.97
N ASN A 336 19.23 -10.01 40.09
CA ASN A 336 17.84 -9.58 40.14
C ASN A 336 16.92 -10.49 39.30
N SER A 337 16.13 -11.34 39.96
CA SER A 337 15.24 -12.29 39.28
C SER A 337 14.08 -11.67 38.53
N SER A 338 13.65 -10.44 38.88
CA SER A 338 12.60 -9.73 38.13
C SER A 338 13.04 -9.31 36.71
N ALA A 339 14.35 -9.24 36.48
CA ALA A 339 14.92 -8.87 35.20
C ALA A 339 15.20 -10.07 34.29
N TRP A 340 15.07 -11.31 34.77
CA TRP A 340 15.47 -12.49 34.01
C TRP A 340 14.59 -12.74 32.77
N VAL A 341 15.23 -13.17 31.67
CA VAL A 341 14.57 -13.62 30.43
C VAL A 341 13.58 -12.57 29.88
N ASN A 342 13.93 -11.29 30.03
CA ASN A 342 13.18 -10.16 29.51
C ASN A 342 14.11 -8.96 29.29
N SER A 343 13.58 -7.89 28.67
CA SER A 343 14.35 -6.70 28.33
C SER A 343 15.03 -6.01 29.52
N GLY A 344 14.55 -6.23 30.75
CA GLY A 344 15.16 -5.71 31.97
C GLY A 344 16.54 -6.31 32.29
N PHE A 345 16.91 -7.46 31.71
CA PHE A 345 18.27 -8.00 31.86
C PHE A 345 19.29 -7.22 31.03
N ASP A 346 18.86 -6.64 29.91
CA ASP A 346 19.74 -5.87 29.05
C ASP A 346 20.33 -4.66 29.80
N GLY A 347 21.60 -4.36 29.52
CA GLY A 347 22.32 -3.26 30.16
C GLY A 347 22.77 -3.49 31.61
N THR A 348 22.36 -4.58 32.27
CA THR A 348 22.88 -4.98 33.59
C THR A 348 24.40 -5.25 33.53
N PRO A 349 25.11 -5.12 34.67
CA PRO A 349 26.52 -5.51 34.75
C PRO A 349 26.75 -6.95 34.29
N GLU A 350 25.88 -7.88 34.65
CA GLU A 350 25.96 -9.29 34.28
C GLU A 350 25.75 -9.53 32.78
N ALA A 351 24.75 -8.89 32.15
CA ALA A 351 24.53 -9.00 30.71
C ALA A 351 25.72 -8.45 29.90
N LYS A 352 26.25 -7.28 30.29
CA LYS A 352 27.44 -6.69 29.68
C LYS A 352 28.66 -7.58 29.87
N TRP A 353 28.82 -8.19 31.03
CA TRP A 353 29.92 -9.10 31.30
C TRP A 353 29.81 -10.36 30.44
N LEU A 354 28.64 -10.99 30.38
CA LEU A 354 28.39 -12.17 29.54
C LEU A 354 28.68 -11.87 28.07
N ALA A 355 28.13 -10.78 27.52
CA ALA A 355 28.33 -10.39 26.13
C ALA A 355 29.83 -10.26 25.76
N ASN A 356 30.68 -9.85 26.70
CA ASN A 356 32.10 -9.64 26.46
C ASN A 356 32.99 -10.84 26.84
N ASN A 357 32.54 -11.73 27.73
CA ASN A 357 33.41 -12.76 28.33
C ASN A 357 32.95 -14.20 28.09
N ALA A 358 31.70 -14.43 27.70
CA ALA A 358 31.15 -15.78 27.58
C ALA A 358 31.91 -16.67 26.59
N HIS A 359 32.52 -16.06 25.56
CA HIS A 359 33.29 -16.77 24.53
C HIS A 359 34.54 -17.47 25.08
N TYR A 360 35.17 -16.93 26.14
CA TYR A 360 36.28 -17.59 26.83
C TYR A 360 35.89 -18.92 27.47
N TYR A 361 34.58 -19.11 27.73
CA TYR A 361 34.00 -20.32 28.29
C TYR A 361 33.26 -21.15 27.23
N GLY A 362 33.38 -20.79 25.95
CA GLY A 362 32.76 -21.54 24.87
C GLY A 362 31.32 -21.17 24.55
N PHE A 363 30.83 -20.05 25.06
CA PHE A 363 29.47 -19.56 24.79
C PHE A 363 29.47 -18.33 23.89
N ILE A 364 28.46 -18.22 23.03
CA ILE A 364 28.18 -17.00 22.28
C ILE A 364 26.83 -16.42 22.70
N LEU A 365 26.70 -15.08 22.63
CA LEU A 365 25.39 -14.43 22.63
C LEU A 365 24.68 -14.81 21.33
N ARG A 366 23.71 -15.70 21.41
CA ARG A 366 23.18 -16.40 20.23
C ARG A 366 22.33 -15.49 19.34
N TYR A 367 21.57 -14.60 19.96
CA TYR A 367 20.63 -13.69 19.31
C TYR A 367 21.01 -12.24 19.63
N PRO A 368 21.99 -11.66 18.93
CA PRO A 368 22.46 -10.29 19.15
C PRO A 368 21.50 -9.21 18.60
N PRO A 369 21.62 -7.95 19.04
CA PRO A 369 20.73 -6.87 18.61
C PRO A 369 20.83 -6.60 17.11
N GLY A 370 19.69 -6.34 16.47
CA GLY A 370 19.60 -6.01 15.03
C GLY A 370 19.70 -7.20 14.07
N LYS A 371 19.88 -8.42 14.58
CA LYS A 371 20.11 -9.63 13.76
C LYS A 371 18.90 -10.57 13.65
N GLU A 372 17.71 -10.14 14.10
CA GLU A 372 16.47 -10.94 14.03
C GLU A 372 16.11 -11.38 12.60
N HIS A 373 16.43 -10.55 11.60
CA HIS A 373 16.21 -10.90 10.20
C HIS A 373 17.08 -12.05 9.68
N ILE A 374 18.12 -12.43 10.44
CA ILE A 374 19.05 -13.51 10.13
C ILE A 374 18.77 -14.71 11.04
N THR A 375 18.79 -14.50 12.36
CA THR A 375 18.59 -15.58 13.33
C THR A 375 17.14 -16.08 13.35
N GLY A 376 16.20 -15.23 12.93
CA GLY A 376 14.77 -15.43 13.08
C GLY A 376 14.25 -15.07 14.48
N TYR A 377 15.11 -14.87 15.47
CA TYR A 377 14.72 -14.62 16.86
C TYR A 377 15.04 -13.19 17.26
N MET A 378 14.19 -12.62 18.11
CA MET A 378 14.42 -11.30 18.67
C MET A 378 15.73 -11.25 19.47
N TYR A 379 16.22 -10.04 19.77
CA TYR A 379 17.36 -9.87 20.66
C TYR A 379 17.07 -10.47 22.05
N GLU A 380 17.96 -11.35 22.50
CA GLU A 380 17.88 -12.01 23.81
C GLU A 380 19.22 -11.87 24.54
N SER A 381 19.34 -10.84 25.38
CA SER A 381 20.56 -10.56 26.16
C SER A 381 20.94 -11.67 27.15
N TRP A 382 20.06 -12.64 27.34
CA TRP A 382 20.17 -13.76 28.28
C TRP A 382 20.45 -15.11 27.60
N HIS A 383 20.27 -15.28 26.29
CA HIS A 383 20.37 -16.60 25.63
C HIS A 383 21.78 -16.84 25.10
N PHE A 384 22.46 -17.84 25.68
CA PHE A 384 23.83 -18.21 25.34
C PHE A 384 23.93 -19.62 24.80
N ARG A 385 24.63 -19.77 23.68
CA ARG A 385 24.83 -21.06 22.99
C ARG A 385 26.25 -21.56 23.16
N TYR A 386 26.41 -22.78 23.67
CA TYR A 386 27.71 -23.45 23.77
C TYR A 386 28.17 -24.02 22.43
N LEU A 387 29.41 -23.69 22.05
CA LEU A 387 30.12 -24.14 20.85
C LEU A 387 31.51 -24.71 21.18
N GLY A 388 31.93 -24.66 22.43
CA GLY A 388 33.32 -24.86 22.84
C GLY A 388 34.19 -23.61 22.62
N VAL A 389 35.24 -23.46 23.42
CA VAL A 389 36.05 -22.23 23.52
C VAL A 389 36.60 -21.78 22.17
N GLY A 390 37.20 -22.69 21.40
CA GLY A 390 37.86 -22.35 20.15
C GLY A 390 36.91 -21.77 19.10
N LEU A 391 35.72 -22.38 18.92
CA LEU A 391 34.74 -21.90 17.95
C LEU A 391 34.02 -20.66 18.47
N ALA A 392 33.57 -20.64 19.73
CA ALA A 392 32.90 -19.48 20.30
C ALA A 392 33.75 -18.21 20.21
N THR A 393 35.05 -18.31 20.47
CA THR A 393 36.00 -17.19 20.35
C THR A 393 36.09 -16.67 18.91
N LYS A 394 36.12 -17.56 17.91
CA LYS A 394 36.15 -17.16 16.50
C LYS A 394 34.86 -16.47 16.07
N VAL A 395 33.70 -17.02 16.46
CA VAL A 395 32.39 -16.42 16.18
C VAL A 395 32.30 -15.04 16.84
N TYR A 396 32.64 -14.93 18.13
CA TYR A 396 32.65 -13.66 18.85
C TYR A 396 33.53 -12.60 18.18
N ASN A 397 34.79 -12.94 17.86
CA ASN A 397 35.72 -11.99 17.23
C ASN A 397 35.30 -11.56 15.82
N SER A 398 34.49 -12.37 15.12
CA SER A 398 33.98 -12.00 13.80
C SER A 398 32.84 -10.97 13.85
N GLY A 399 32.16 -10.83 15.00
CA GLY A 399 30.95 -10.01 15.12
C GLY A 399 29.72 -10.55 14.36
N LEU A 400 29.81 -11.77 13.83
CA LEU A 400 28.75 -12.44 13.06
C LEU A 400 27.84 -13.26 13.97
N THR A 401 26.62 -13.51 13.52
CA THR A 401 25.78 -14.58 14.08
C THR A 401 26.36 -15.95 13.74
N LEU A 402 25.84 -17.01 14.38
CA LEU A 402 26.25 -18.38 14.05
C LEU A 402 25.91 -18.72 12.59
N GLU A 403 24.72 -18.31 12.13
CA GLU A 403 24.26 -18.40 10.74
C GLU A 403 25.26 -17.78 9.76
N GLU A 404 25.58 -16.50 9.95
CA GLU A 404 26.53 -15.77 9.09
C GLU A 404 27.93 -16.40 9.11
N TYR A 405 28.41 -16.81 10.28
CA TYR A 405 29.73 -17.42 10.42
C TYR A 405 29.82 -18.77 9.71
N LEU A 406 28.75 -19.57 9.71
CA LEU A 406 28.72 -20.87 9.04
C LEU A 406 28.39 -20.75 7.54
N GLY A 407 27.89 -19.61 7.07
CA GLY A 407 27.58 -19.34 5.67
C GLY A 407 26.15 -19.72 5.26
N GLU A 408 25.20 -19.66 6.20
CA GLU A 408 23.79 -19.98 5.98
C GLU A 408 22.94 -18.78 6.42
N TYR A 409 22.37 -18.01 5.47
CA TYR A 409 21.45 -16.90 5.77
C TYR A 409 20.53 -16.56 4.60
#